data_AF-A0AA90PK43-F1
#
_entry.id   AF-A0AA90PK43-F1
#
_cell.length_a   1.000
_cell.length_b   1.000
_cell.length_c   1.000
_cell.angle_alpha   90.00
_cell.angle_beta   90.00
_cell.angle_gamma   90.00
#
_symmetry.space_group_name_H-M   'P 1'
#
loop_
_entity.id
_entity.type
_entity.pdbx_description
1 polymer ?
#
loop_
_entity_poly.entity_id
_entity_poly.type
_entity_poly.pdbx_seq_one_letter_code
_entity_poly.pdbx_strand_id
1 'polypeptide(L)'
;MLECYFYTLEAKNAQDYLYENIQILKSYYKQVKVQSIQKKYPIFRKRYIIEHSVYSGLSENEKQKLNGQLVLTNFILKNFIKYSNFGGIGVGGILAEQYDDKKAKTFYLSFDGRYLTDLEFLGLGSELYAYCVLPNFNHCVLLGIGEDWK
;
A
#
# COMPACT_ATOMS: atom_id res chain seq x y z
N MET A 1 41.99 5.29 -30.16
CA MET A 1 41.50 5.30 -28.76
C MET A 1 40.02 5.60 -28.85
N LEU A 2 39.15 4.59 -28.74
CA LEU A 2 37.70 4.80 -28.74
C LEU A 2 37.28 5.00 -27.29
N GLU A 3 36.81 6.20 -26.96
CA GLU A 3 36.15 6.47 -25.68
C GLU A 3 34.70 5.97 -25.78
N CYS A 4 34.41 4.86 -25.09
CA CYS A 4 33.04 4.43 -24.87
C CYS A 4 32.45 5.27 -23.73
N TYR A 5 31.61 6.24 -24.09
CA TYR A 5 30.72 6.89 -23.13
C TYR A 5 29.67 5.88 -22.67
N PHE A 6 29.82 5.36 -21.47
CA PHE A 6 28.73 4.68 -20.78
C PHE A 6 27.70 5.75 -20.39
N TYR A 7 26.65 5.89 -21.20
CA TYR A 7 25.42 6.49 -20.72
C TYR A 7 24.88 5.57 -19.62
N THR A 8 25.11 5.93 -18.37
CA THR A 8 24.39 5.32 -17.25
C THR A 8 22.95 5.78 -17.38
N LEU A 9 22.08 4.95 -17.98
CA LEU A 9 20.65 5.03 -17.71
C LEU A 9 20.53 4.90 -16.19
N GLU A 10 20.18 6.01 -15.52
CA GLU A 10 19.90 5.96 -14.09
C GLU A 10 18.82 4.89 -13.86
N ALA A 11 19.12 3.93 -13.01
CA ALA A 11 18.18 2.87 -12.68
C ALA A 11 16.97 3.51 -12.01
N LYS A 12 15.76 3.24 -12.54
CA LYS A 12 14.50 3.73 -11.95
C LYS A 12 14.43 3.33 -10.47
N ASN A 13 14.06 4.29 -9.63
CA ASN A 13 13.83 4.09 -8.21
C ASN A 13 12.33 3.94 -7.90
N ALA A 14 12.00 3.69 -6.63
CA ALA A 14 10.62 3.51 -6.16
C ALA A 14 9.69 4.70 -6.51
N GLN A 15 10.21 5.93 -6.49
CA GLN A 15 9.44 7.12 -6.80
C GLN A 15 9.10 7.22 -8.29
N ASP A 16 10.02 6.81 -9.17
CA ASP A 16 9.77 6.77 -10.61
C ASP A 16 8.65 5.79 -10.94
N TYR A 17 8.70 4.57 -10.38
CA TYR A 17 7.64 3.58 -10.56
C TYR A 17 6.30 4.05 -9.99
N LEU A 18 6.30 4.65 -8.80
CA LEU A 18 5.08 5.15 -8.19
C LEU A 18 4.46 6.25 -9.04
N TYR A 19 5.27 7.19 -9.54
CA TYR A 19 4.82 8.29 -10.39
C TYR A 19 4.19 7.79 -11.69
N GLU A 20 4.80 6.80 -12.35
CA GLU A 20 4.27 6.20 -13.58
C GLU A 20 2.94 5.48 -13.35
N ASN A 21 2.78 4.82 -12.20
CA ASN A 21 1.61 3.99 -11.89
C ASN A 21 0.49 4.74 -11.14
N ILE A 22 0.73 5.96 -10.64
CA ILE A 22 -0.16 6.63 -9.68
C ILE A 22 -1.60 6.80 -10.20
N GLN A 23 -1.77 7.10 -11.49
CA GLN A 23 -3.10 7.33 -12.06
C GLN A 23 -3.90 6.02 -12.15
N ILE A 24 -3.23 4.92 -12.48
CA ILE A 24 -3.83 3.58 -12.52
C ILE A 24 -4.22 3.15 -11.11
N LEU A 25 -3.33 3.33 -10.13
CA LEU A 25 -3.59 3.01 -8.72
C LEU A 25 -4.77 3.83 -8.16
N LYS A 26 -4.84 5.13 -8.47
CA LYS A 26 -5.95 6.00 -8.08
C LYS A 26 -7.28 5.54 -8.67
N SER A 27 -7.29 5.21 -9.95
CA SER A 27 -8.48 4.69 -10.64
C SER A 27 -8.93 3.36 -10.02
N TYR A 28 -7.98 2.43 -9.86
CA TYR A 28 -8.21 1.13 -9.27
C TYR A 28 -8.75 1.23 -7.83
N TYR A 29 -8.13 2.03 -6.97
CA TYR A 29 -8.58 2.27 -5.60
C TYR A 29 -10.02 2.81 -5.55
N LYS A 30 -10.37 3.79 -6.40
CA LYS A 30 -11.74 4.31 -6.50
C LYS A 30 -12.74 3.22 -6.90
N GLN A 31 -12.39 2.37 -7.86
CA GLN A 31 -13.24 1.27 -8.30
C GLN A 31 -13.46 0.24 -7.18
N VAL A 32 -12.38 -0.18 -6.51
CA VAL A 32 -12.45 -1.13 -5.38
C VAL A 32 -13.29 -0.54 -4.25
N LYS A 33 -13.19 0.77 -3.98
CA LYS A 33 -14.03 1.44 -2.98
C LYS A 33 -15.52 1.31 -3.30
N VAL A 34 -15.92 1.66 -4.52
CA VAL A 34 -17.32 1.54 -4.97
C VAL A 34 -17.81 0.10 -4.86
N GLN A 35 -17.01 -0.86 -5.31
CA GLN A 35 -17.31 -2.28 -5.22
C GLN A 35 -17.43 -2.77 -3.77
N SER A 36 -16.57 -2.28 -2.88
CA SER A 36 -16.56 -2.64 -1.46
C SER A 36 -17.81 -2.15 -0.74
N ILE A 37 -18.25 -0.91 -1.00
CA ILE A 37 -19.50 -0.35 -0.48
C ILE A 37 -20.70 -1.22 -0.90
N GLN A 38 -20.68 -1.73 -2.13
CA GLN A 38 -21.72 -2.62 -2.67
C GLN A 38 -21.57 -4.08 -2.24
N LYS A 39 -20.54 -4.42 -1.44
CA LYS A 39 -20.18 -5.80 -1.06
C LYS A 39 -19.92 -6.72 -2.26
N LYS A 40 -19.50 -6.15 -3.39
CA LYS A 40 -19.14 -6.85 -4.64
C LYS A 40 -17.62 -6.89 -4.79
N TYR A 41 -16.94 -7.53 -3.85
CA TYR A 41 -15.48 -7.47 -3.75
C TYR A 41 -14.79 -8.10 -4.97
N PRO A 42 -13.81 -7.41 -5.60
CA PRO A 42 -12.97 -8.04 -6.59
C PRO A 42 -12.15 -9.18 -5.97
N ILE A 43 -11.81 -10.17 -6.79
CA ILE A 43 -11.08 -11.36 -6.37
C ILE A 43 -9.68 -11.34 -6.96
N PHE A 44 -8.67 -11.50 -6.12
CA PHE A 44 -7.29 -11.69 -6.53
C PHE A 44 -6.72 -12.91 -5.82
N ARG A 45 -6.19 -13.88 -6.58
CA ARG A 45 -5.63 -15.13 -6.04
C ARG A 45 -6.56 -15.80 -5.01
N LYS A 46 -7.84 -15.91 -5.34
CA LYS A 46 -8.91 -16.48 -4.49
C LYS A 46 -9.19 -15.72 -3.18
N ARG A 47 -8.67 -14.49 -3.03
CA ARG A 47 -8.97 -13.59 -1.92
C ARG A 47 -9.79 -12.41 -2.38
N TYR A 48 -10.81 -12.05 -1.62
CA TYR A 48 -11.52 -10.80 -1.77
C TYR A 48 -10.61 -9.64 -1.42
N ILE A 49 -10.75 -8.54 -2.17
CA ILE A 49 -10.11 -7.27 -1.88
C ILE A 49 -11.18 -6.30 -1.41
N ILE A 50 -10.98 -5.77 -0.20
CA ILE A 50 -11.90 -4.83 0.44
C ILE A 50 -11.16 -3.51 0.64
N GLU A 51 -11.78 -2.39 0.31
CA GLU A 51 -11.19 -1.08 0.58
C GLU A 51 -11.13 -0.81 2.10
N HIS A 52 -10.04 -0.22 2.57
CA HIS A 52 -9.74 -0.03 3.98
C HIS A 52 -10.82 0.71 4.77
N SER A 53 -11.28 1.89 4.33
CA SER A 53 -12.27 2.64 5.12
C SER A 53 -13.62 1.93 5.16
N VAL A 54 -13.99 1.23 4.09
CA VAL A 54 -15.16 0.34 4.09
C VAL A 54 -14.98 -0.80 5.10
N TYR A 55 -13.85 -1.50 5.09
CA TYR A 55 -13.56 -2.58 6.04
C TYR A 55 -13.62 -2.10 7.50
N SER A 56 -13.04 -0.93 7.79
CA SER A 56 -13.06 -0.32 9.13
C SER A 56 -14.47 -0.03 9.64
N GLY A 57 -15.41 0.27 8.73
CA GLY A 57 -16.82 0.51 9.05
C GLY A 57 -17.69 -0.75 9.18
N LEU A 58 -17.16 -1.95 8.90
CA LEU A 58 -17.92 -3.19 9.02
C LEU A 58 -18.16 -3.58 10.49
N SER A 59 -19.25 -4.32 10.73
CA SER A 59 -19.48 -4.96 12.03
C SER A 59 -18.45 -6.06 12.29
N GLU A 60 -18.21 -6.40 13.56
CA GLU A 60 -17.26 -7.45 13.93
C GLU A 60 -17.62 -8.82 13.32
N ASN A 61 -18.91 -9.14 13.22
CA ASN A 61 -19.38 -10.36 12.57
C ASN A 61 -19.05 -10.39 11.06
N GLU A 62 -19.07 -9.25 10.38
CA GLU A 62 -18.68 -9.15 8.98
C GLU A 62 -17.16 -9.26 8.83
N LYS A 63 -16.39 -8.60 9.69
CA LYS A 63 -14.92 -8.69 9.70
C LYS A 63 -14.43 -10.12 9.91
N GLN A 64 -15.07 -10.87 10.81
CA GLN A 64 -14.73 -12.28 11.04
C GLN A 64 -14.87 -13.14 9.77
N LYS A 65 -15.87 -12.87 8.94
CA LYS A 65 -16.08 -13.59 7.66
C LYS A 65 -15.02 -13.24 6.60
N LEU A 66 -14.29 -12.14 6.79
CA LEU A 66 -13.24 -11.65 5.90
C LEU A 66 -11.83 -11.98 6.40
N ASN A 67 -11.70 -12.83 7.42
CA ASN A 67 -10.39 -13.27 7.90
C ASN A 67 -9.57 -13.93 6.76
N GLY A 68 -8.30 -13.55 6.64
CA GLY A 68 -7.40 -14.02 5.59
C GLY A 68 -7.61 -13.38 4.21
N GLN A 69 -8.65 -12.54 4.03
CA GLN A 69 -8.85 -11.76 2.82
C GLN A 69 -7.87 -10.57 2.78
N LEU A 70 -7.93 -9.76 1.72
CA LEU A 70 -7.05 -8.62 1.53
C LEU A 70 -7.80 -7.31 1.79
N VAL A 71 -7.12 -6.37 2.43
CA VAL A 71 -7.50 -4.97 2.41
C VAL A 71 -6.66 -4.23 1.37
N LEU A 72 -7.27 -3.36 0.59
CA LEU A 72 -6.58 -2.35 -0.21
C LEU A 72 -6.57 -1.04 0.56
N THR A 73 -5.38 -0.51 0.81
CA THR A 73 -5.18 0.71 1.59
C THR A 73 -4.51 1.77 0.72
N ASN A 74 -5.07 3.00 0.72
CA ASN A 74 -4.39 4.21 0.29
C ASN A 74 -4.09 5.06 1.52
N PHE A 75 -2.81 5.34 1.79
CA PHE A 75 -2.37 5.95 3.03
C PHE A 75 -1.22 6.92 2.86
N ILE A 76 -1.11 7.87 3.79
CA ILE A 76 0.06 8.72 3.91
C ILE A 76 1.00 8.14 4.96
N LEU A 77 2.25 7.91 4.57
CA LEU A 77 3.29 7.42 5.48
C LEU A 77 3.60 8.48 6.55
N LYS A 78 3.44 8.13 7.83
CA LYS A 78 3.65 9.05 8.96
C LYS A 78 4.86 8.75 9.82
N ASN A 79 5.19 7.47 10.02
CA ASN A 79 6.38 7.09 10.77
C ASN A 79 6.89 5.70 10.40
N PHE A 80 8.18 5.49 10.71
CA PHE A 80 8.80 4.18 10.77
C PHE A 80 8.84 3.73 12.22
N ILE A 81 8.30 2.55 12.52
CA ILE A 81 8.14 2.06 13.89
C ILE A 81 9.30 1.17 14.28
N LYS A 82 9.60 0.16 13.44
CA LYS A 82 10.61 -0.85 13.77
C LYS A 82 11.03 -1.59 12.51
N TYR A 83 12.34 -1.72 12.32
CA TYR A 83 12.94 -2.68 11.37
C TYR A 83 13.48 -3.89 12.14
N SER A 84 13.27 -5.08 11.62
CA SER A 84 13.91 -6.31 12.08
C SER A 84 14.19 -7.22 10.89
N ASN A 85 15.42 -7.72 10.80
CA ASN A 85 15.82 -8.69 9.77
C ASN A 85 14.91 -9.94 9.73
N PHE A 86 14.23 -10.28 10.83
CA PHE A 86 13.30 -11.41 10.91
C PHE A 86 11.82 -11.00 10.97
N GLY A 87 11.54 -9.71 11.20
CA GLY A 87 10.19 -9.19 11.47
C GLY A 87 9.65 -8.24 10.40
N GLY A 88 10.46 -7.88 9.41
CA GLY A 88 10.08 -6.92 8.39
C GLY A 88 10.14 -5.47 8.88
N ILE A 89 9.30 -4.61 8.28
CA ILE A 89 9.25 -3.17 8.54
C ILE A 89 7.85 -2.80 9.00
N GLY A 90 7.75 -2.29 10.23
CA GLY A 90 6.53 -1.68 10.73
C GLY A 90 6.49 -0.19 10.38
N VAL A 91 5.39 0.27 9.79
CA VAL A 91 5.14 1.69 9.50
C VAL A 91 3.79 2.12 10.03
N GLY A 92 3.69 3.39 10.42
CA GLY A 92 2.44 4.04 10.75
C GLY A 92 1.95 4.90 9.58
N GLY A 93 0.65 4.84 9.33
CA GLY A 93 0.00 5.61 8.28
C GLY A 93 -1.35 6.17 8.72
N ILE A 94 -1.82 7.16 7.99
CA ILE A 94 -3.21 7.63 8.05
C ILE A 94 -3.85 7.45 6.68
N LEU A 95 -5.16 7.26 6.62
CA LEU A 95 -5.85 7.12 5.33
C LEU A 95 -5.67 8.41 4.54
N ALA A 96 -5.36 8.29 3.24
CA ALA A 96 -5.09 9.46 2.41
C ALA A 96 -6.28 10.43 2.35
N GLU A 97 -7.51 9.89 2.36
CA GLU A 97 -8.73 10.69 2.42
C GLU A 97 -8.95 11.43 3.74
N GLN A 98 -8.16 11.13 4.78
CA GLN A 98 -8.22 11.76 6.10
C GLN A 98 -6.99 12.65 6.38
N TYR A 99 -6.11 12.91 5.39
CA TYR A 99 -4.82 13.56 5.64
C TYR A 99 -4.92 14.90 6.39
N ASP A 100 -5.92 15.72 6.07
CA ASP A 100 -6.17 17.03 6.69
C ASP A 100 -7.20 16.99 7.84
N ASP A 101 -7.69 15.80 8.20
CA ASP A 101 -8.64 15.65 9.31
C ASP A 101 -7.90 15.56 10.65
N LYS A 102 -8.23 16.49 11.56
CA LYS A 102 -7.71 16.49 12.94
C LYS A 102 -8.06 15.21 13.72
N LYS A 103 -9.04 14.43 13.27
CA LYS A 103 -9.47 13.16 13.86
C LYS A 103 -8.90 11.94 13.15
N ALA A 104 -8.00 12.12 12.17
CA ALA A 104 -7.37 11.02 11.45
C ALA A 104 -6.70 10.05 12.42
N LYS A 105 -7.05 8.77 12.32
CA LYS A 105 -6.47 7.73 13.16
C LYS A 105 -5.24 7.17 12.49
N THR A 106 -4.14 7.08 13.24
CA THR A 106 -2.97 6.32 12.80
C THR A 106 -3.27 4.84 12.91
N PHE A 107 -2.99 4.09 11.85
CA PHE A 107 -2.95 2.63 11.86
C PHE A 107 -1.55 2.16 11.50
N TYR A 108 -1.30 0.89 11.75
CA TYR A 108 0.02 0.30 11.61
C TYR A 108 -0.01 -0.83 10.59
N LEU A 109 0.98 -0.84 9.71
CA LEU A 109 1.16 -1.82 8.65
C LEU A 109 2.52 -2.49 8.82
N SER A 110 2.61 -3.78 8.49
CA SER A 110 3.87 -4.51 8.50
C SER A 110 4.19 -5.04 7.10
N PHE A 111 5.34 -4.64 6.59
CA PHE A 111 5.86 -4.99 5.27
C PHE A 111 7.03 -5.97 5.40
N ASP A 112 7.31 -6.72 4.34
CA ASP A 112 8.55 -7.51 4.24
C ASP A 112 9.78 -6.60 4.20
N GLY A 113 10.91 -7.07 4.75
CA GLY A 113 12.17 -6.31 4.83
C GLY A 113 12.70 -5.81 3.47
N ARG A 114 12.33 -6.45 2.36
CA ARG A 114 12.67 -6.00 1.00
C ARG A 114 12.20 -4.58 0.68
N TYR A 115 11.15 -4.08 1.35
CA TYR A 115 10.58 -2.76 1.08
C TYR A 115 11.29 -1.63 1.85
N LEU A 116 12.36 -1.92 2.60
CA LEU A 116 12.99 -0.93 3.48
C LEU A 116 13.51 0.25 2.68
N THR A 117 14.37 -0.05 1.69
CA THR A 117 14.99 0.98 0.85
C THR A 117 13.93 1.75 0.06
N ASP A 118 12.89 1.09 -0.46
CA ASP A 118 11.81 1.75 -1.18
C ASP A 118 11.06 2.73 -0.28
N LEU A 119 10.67 2.31 0.94
CA LEU A 119 9.96 3.15 1.90
C LEU A 119 10.82 4.33 2.37
N GLU A 120 12.10 4.09 2.68
CA GLU A 120 13.04 5.13 3.07
C GLU A 120 13.22 6.17 1.96
N PHE A 121 13.32 5.72 0.71
CA PHE A 121 13.46 6.59 -0.46
C PHE A 121 12.19 7.41 -0.71
N LEU A 122 11.00 6.79 -0.63
CA LEU A 122 9.71 7.46 -0.78
C LEU A 122 9.48 8.51 0.33
N GLY A 123 9.97 8.23 1.54
CA GLY A 123 10.00 9.17 2.65
C GLY A 123 8.64 9.44 3.30
N LEU A 124 8.69 10.09 4.48
CA LEU A 124 7.50 10.48 5.22
C LEU A 124 6.66 11.48 4.41
N GLY A 125 5.33 11.38 4.52
CA GLY A 125 4.39 12.22 3.78
C GLY A 125 4.02 11.69 2.39
N SER A 126 4.66 10.62 1.92
CA SER A 126 4.31 9.97 0.66
C SER A 126 2.91 9.34 0.71
N GLU A 127 2.14 9.49 -0.37
CA GLU A 127 0.87 8.79 -0.61
C GLU A 127 1.17 7.42 -1.24
N LEU A 128 0.83 6.35 -0.52
CA LEU A 128 1.20 4.97 -0.85
C LEU A 128 -0.02 4.06 -0.92
N TYR A 129 0.12 3.00 -1.71
CA TYR A 129 -0.91 1.99 -1.92
C TYR A 129 -0.39 0.62 -1.48
N ALA A 130 -1.19 -0.12 -0.73
CA ALA A 130 -0.79 -1.45 -0.25
C ALA A 130 -1.96 -2.43 -0.21
N TYR A 131 -1.65 -3.69 -0.52
CA TYR A 131 -2.48 -4.81 -0.07
C TYR A 131 -1.97 -5.31 1.27
N CYS A 132 -2.87 -5.57 2.21
CA CYS A 132 -2.51 -6.19 3.49
C CYS A 132 -3.48 -7.31 3.85
N VAL A 133 -2.97 -8.35 4.52
CA VAL A 133 -3.81 -9.46 4.99
C VAL A 133 -4.65 -9.04 6.20
N LEU A 134 -5.95 -9.33 6.13
CA LEU A 134 -6.90 -9.11 7.21
C LEU A 134 -6.82 -10.20 8.30
N PRO A 135 -7.11 -9.86 9.57
CA PRO A 135 -7.53 -8.54 10.07
C PRO A 135 -6.36 -7.67 10.55
N ASN A 136 -5.15 -8.23 10.65
CA ASN A 136 -4.07 -7.65 11.44
C ASN A 136 -3.14 -6.69 10.66
N PHE A 137 -3.26 -6.64 9.34
CA PHE A 137 -2.40 -5.84 8.47
C PHE A 137 -0.89 -6.13 8.64
N ASN A 138 -0.58 -7.38 9.00
CA ASN A 138 0.76 -7.82 9.37
C ASN A 138 1.58 -8.36 8.19
N HIS A 139 0.94 -8.53 7.03
CA HIS A 139 1.60 -8.96 5.80
C HIS A 139 1.13 -8.04 4.68
N CYS A 140 1.94 -7.03 4.39
CA CYS A 140 1.65 -6.01 3.39
C CYS A 140 2.60 -6.06 2.20
N VAL A 141 2.05 -5.72 1.03
CA VAL A 141 2.74 -5.59 -0.26
C VAL A 141 2.49 -4.18 -0.75
N LEU A 142 3.55 -3.39 -0.97
CA LEU A 142 3.44 -2.09 -1.63
C LEU A 142 3.10 -2.28 -3.10
N LEU A 143 2.20 -1.43 -3.61
CA LEU A 143 1.73 -1.47 -5.00
C LEU A 143 2.34 -0.33 -5.81
N GLY A 144 2.58 -0.61 -7.09
CA GLY A 144 3.17 0.36 -8.01
C GLY A 144 4.64 0.65 -7.78
N ILE A 145 5.33 -0.19 -7.00
CA ILE A 145 6.77 -0.11 -6.74
C ILE A 145 7.44 -1.33 -7.37
N GLY A 146 8.35 -1.12 -8.33
CA GLY A 146 9.12 -2.19 -8.97
C GLY A 146 8.29 -3.19 -9.80
N GLU A 147 7.03 -2.87 -10.09
CA GLU A 147 6.12 -3.65 -10.93
C GLU A 147 5.61 -2.78 -12.09
N ASP A 148 5.52 -3.35 -13.29
CA ASP A 148 4.84 -2.73 -14.42
C ASP A 148 3.33 -3.01 -14.33
N TRP A 149 2.50 -1.97 -14.23
CA TRP A 149 1.03 -2.07 -14.17
C TRP A 149 0.35 -1.74 -15.51
N LYS A 150 1.10 -1.84 -16.62
CA LYS A 150 0.64 -1.56 -17.99
C LYS A 150 -0.09 -2.73 -18.63
#